data_AF-A0A6C0EKG4-F1
#
_entry.id   AF-A0A6C0EKG4-F1
#
_cell.length_a   1.000
_cell.length_b   1.000
_cell.length_c   1.000
_cell.angle_alpha   90.00
_cell.angle_beta   90.00
_cell.angle_gamma   90.00
#
_symmetry.space_group_name_H-M   'P 1'
#
loop_
_entity.id
_entity.type
_entity.pdbx_description
1 polymer ?
#
loop_
_entity_poly.entity_id
_entity_poly.type
_entity_poly.pdbx_seq_one_letter_code
_entity_poly.pdbx_strand_id
1 'polypeptide(L)'
;MDQFIITNISLLNKNNVIKIKIGKKIDDTIFDYTLSKKIIDIFIDNCRKKSIHFTKSVNSTIYKYLNNRVEVTSGKANYYLYKTLDYCMVETKRIGLVLTTNNIVNTNIQSIHKYNSISYEEEYISNINNLFTITINNNVELDNYNRVKGNNYYTISIIIKKPNNHSKIINKIEEIITLIPTTI
;
A
#
# COMPACT_ATOMS: atom_id res chain seq x y z
N MET A 1 3.12 15.94 5.34
CA MET A 1 1.93 15.06 5.23
C MET A 1 0.66 15.90 5.24
N ASP A 2 0.48 16.73 6.26
CA ASP A 2 -0.74 17.50 6.53
C ASP A 2 -1.19 18.33 5.34
N GLN A 3 -0.29 19.16 4.81
CA GLN A 3 -0.57 20.00 3.64
C GLN A 3 -1.02 19.17 2.43
N PHE A 4 -0.40 18.01 2.20
CA PHE A 4 -0.77 17.12 1.11
C PHE A 4 -2.20 16.59 1.28
N ILE A 5 -2.54 16.14 2.49
CA ILE A 5 -3.90 15.66 2.82
C ILE A 5 -4.91 16.79 2.66
N ILE A 6 -4.65 17.97 3.24
CA ILE A 6 -5.54 19.13 3.15
C ILE A 6 -5.84 19.49 1.69
N THR A 7 -4.81 19.49 0.85
CA THR A 7 -4.91 19.86 -0.57
C THR A 7 -5.68 18.81 -1.38
N ASN A 8 -5.53 17.53 -1.06
CA ASN A 8 -6.02 16.44 -1.91
C ASN A 8 -7.30 15.76 -1.40
N ILE A 9 -7.71 15.95 -0.13
CA ILE A 9 -8.80 15.16 0.48
C ILE A 9 -10.16 15.37 -0.22
N SER A 10 -10.38 16.56 -0.79
CA SER A 10 -11.60 16.90 -1.53
C SER A 10 -11.70 16.18 -2.88
N LEU A 11 -10.58 15.68 -3.41
CA LEU A 11 -10.54 14.96 -4.68
C LEU A 11 -10.98 13.50 -4.57
N LEU A 12 -11.09 12.97 -3.34
CA LEU A 12 -11.44 11.58 -3.08
C LEU A 12 -12.85 11.24 -3.56
N ASN A 13 -12.96 10.15 -4.30
CA ASN A 13 -14.23 9.58 -4.76
C ASN A 13 -14.05 8.08 -5.07
N LYS A 14 -15.01 7.45 -5.76
CA LYS A 14 -14.93 6.02 -6.09
C LYS A 14 -13.69 5.61 -6.88
N ASN A 15 -13.12 6.52 -7.67
CA ASN A 15 -11.96 6.27 -8.52
C ASN A 15 -10.70 6.95 -7.97
N ASN A 16 -10.83 8.04 -7.21
CA ASN A 16 -9.71 8.78 -6.65
C ASN A 16 -9.45 8.38 -5.19
N VAL A 17 -8.27 7.85 -4.92
CA VAL A 17 -7.84 7.45 -3.58
C VAL A 17 -6.54 8.14 -3.19
N ILE A 18 -6.39 8.45 -1.91
CA ILE A 18 -5.09 8.82 -1.35
C ILE A 18 -4.49 7.56 -0.76
N LYS A 19 -3.28 7.21 -1.23
CA LYS A 19 -2.49 6.09 -0.71
C LYS A 19 -1.23 6.63 -0.08
N ILE A 20 -0.99 6.25 1.17
CA ILE A 20 0.22 6.54 1.92
C ILE A 20 0.97 5.23 2.08
N LYS A 21 2.09 5.06 1.38
CA LYS A 21 3.01 3.95 1.59
C LYS A 21 4.01 4.33 2.68
N ILE A 22 4.31 3.39 3.56
CA ILE A 22 5.21 3.55 4.69
C ILE A 22 6.30 2.47 4.59
N GLY A 23 7.55 2.89 4.72
CA GLY A 23 8.66 1.97 4.84
C GLY A 23 10.00 2.66 5.02
N LYS A 24 11.08 1.91 4.88
CA LYS A 24 12.42 2.47 4.80
C LYS A 24 12.86 2.51 3.34
N LYS A 25 13.41 3.65 2.93
CA LYS A 25 14.05 3.77 1.62
C LYS A 25 15.26 2.84 1.60
N ILE A 26 15.35 1.99 0.58
CA ILE A 26 16.48 1.07 0.43
C ILE A 26 17.70 1.85 -0.08
N ASP A 27 17.48 2.72 -1.06
CA ASP A 27 18.50 3.52 -1.74
C ASP A 27 17.88 4.80 -2.32
N ASP A 28 18.68 5.85 -2.50
CA ASP A 28 18.21 7.14 -3.03
C ASP A 28 17.71 7.07 -4.48
N THR A 29 18.14 6.05 -5.23
CA THR A 29 17.78 5.81 -6.63
C THR A 29 16.63 4.82 -6.81
N ILE A 30 16.22 4.13 -5.73
CA ILE A 30 15.18 3.09 -5.77
C ILE A 30 13.91 3.62 -5.09
N PHE A 31 12.85 3.81 -5.87
CA PHE A 31 11.53 4.26 -5.39
C PHE A 31 10.73 3.17 -4.66
N ASP A 32 11.41 2.31 -3.90
CA ASP A 32 10.76 1.29 -3.08
C ASP A 32 11.03 1.51 -1.59
N TYR A 33 9.93 1.41 -0.84
CA TYR A 33 9.89 1.54 0.61
C TYR A 33 9.57 0.16 1.16
N THR A 34 10.47 -0.38 1.96
CA THR A 34 10.32 -1.74 2.49
C THR A 34 10.51 -1.80 3.99
N LEU A 35 9.91 -2.81 4.61
CA LEU A 35 10.00 -3.13 6.02
C LEU A 35 10.37 -4.60 6.18
N SER A 36 11.12 -4.91 7.22
CA SER A 36 11.45 -6.29 7.56
C SER A 36 10.26 -6.99 8.22
N LYS A 37 10.20 -8.32 8.12
CA LYS A 37 9.16 -9.12 8.79
C LYS A 37 9.07 -8.84 10.29
N LYS A 38 10.22 -8.68 10.97
CA LYS A 38 10.27 -8.36 12.40
C LYS A 38 9.55 -7.05 12.74
N ILE A 39 9.71 -6.01 11.90
CA ILE A 39 8.98 -4.73 12.08
C ILE A 39 7.47 -4.96 11.94
N ILE A 40 7.07 -5.73 10.94
CA ILE A 40 5.66 -6.03 10.68
C ILE A 40 5.02 -6.82 11.82
N ASP A 41 5.68 -7.87 12.31
CA ASP A 41 5.16 -8.70 13.39
C ASP A 41 4.90 -7.84 14.65
N ILE A 42 5.86 -6.97 15.02
CA ILE A 42 5.71 -6.02 16.14
C ILE A 42 4.58 -5.01 15.87
N PHE A 43 4.48 -4.49 14.64
CA PHE A 43 3.42 -3.55 14.26
C PHE A 43 2.03 -4.19 14.39
N ILE A 44 1.85 -5.43 13.90
CA ILE A 44 0.60 -6.18 14.01
C ILE A 44 0.21 -6.39 15.48
N ASP A 45 1.18 -6.76 16.32
CA ASP A 45 0.94 -6.93 17.76
C ASP A 45 0.54 -5.62 18.44
N ASN A 46 1.20 -4.50 18.10
CA ASN A 46 0.86 -3.17 18.60
C ASN A 46 -0.55 -2.74 18.15
N CYS A 47 -0.91 -2.98 16.90
CA CYS A 47 -2.26 -2.77 16.38
C CYS A 47 -3.29 -3.59 17.14
N ARG A 48 -3.02 -4.87 17.39
CA ARG A 48 -3.92 -5.75 18.15
C ARG A 48 -4.18 -5.23 19.57
N LYS A 49 -3.16 -4.70 20.25
CA LYS A 49 -3.29 -4.07 21.57
C LYS A 49 -4.15 -2.80 21.54
N LYS A 50 -4.29 -2.16 20.38
CA LYS A 50 -5.15 -0.98 20.12
C LYS A 50 -6.50 -1.36 19.48
N SER A 51 -6.88 -2.63 19.53
CA SER A 51 -8.12 -3.15 18.92
C SER A 51 -8.22 -2.92 17.40
N ILE A 52 -7.07 -2.77 16.73
CA ILE A 52 -6.97 -2.75 15.27
C ILE A 52 -6.66 -4.18 14.83
N HIS A 53 -7.68 -4.87 14.34
CA HIS A 53 -7.55 -6.25 13.89
C HIS A 53 -7.42 -6.31 12.38
N PHE A 54 -6.52 -7.18 11.90
CA PHE A 54 -6.34 -7.49 10.50
C PHE A 54 -7.10 -8.78 10.16
N THR A 55 -7.85 -8.77 9.07
CA THR A 55 -8.44 -9.99 8.51
C THR A 55 -7.39 -10.80 7.76
N LYS A 56 -7.64 -12.12 7.68
CA LYS A 56 -6.73 -13.13 7.09
C LYS A 56 -6.30 -12.74 5.68
N SER A 57 -5.08 -13.18 5.32
CA SER A 57 -4.43 -12.85 4.07
C SER A 57 -5.22 -13.23 2.83
N VAL A 58 -5.33 -12.28 1.91
CA VAL A 58 -5.74 -12.55 0.53
C VAL A 58 -4.47 -12.73 -0.29
N ASN A 59 -4.37 -13.88 -0.94
CA ASN A 59 -3.26 -14.21 -1.82
C ASN A 59 -3.62 -13.84 -3.25
N SER A 60 -2.82 -12.98 -3.86
CA SER A 60 -3.05 -12.53 -5.22
C SER A 60 -1.76 -12.60 -6.04
N THR A 61 -1.89 -12.98 -7.31
CA THR A 61 -0.82 -12.79 -8.29
C THR A 61 -1.06 -11.49 -9.01
N ILE A 62 -0.07 -10.60 -8.94
CA ILE A 62 -0.14 -9.27 -9.53
C ILE A 62 0.76 -9.22 -10.75
N TYR A 63 0.17 -8.80 -11.85
CA TYR A 63 0.86 -8.57 -13.10
C TYR A 63 0.84 -7.09 -13.43
N LYS A 64 2.00 -6.48 -13.69
CA LYS A 64 2.10 -5.04 -13.99
C LYS A 64 2.74 -4.80 -15.35
N TYR A 65 2.16 -3.87 -16.10
CA TYR A 65 2.73 -3.32 -17.33
C TYR A 65 2.39 -1.83 -17.44
N LEU A 66 3.40 -0.97 -17.27
CA LEU A 66 3.24 0.47 -17.18
C LEU A 66 2.16 0.83 -16.13
N ASN A 67 1.11 1.53 -16.54
CA ASN A 67 0.00 1.99 -15.70
C ASN A 67 -1.14 0.95 -15.57
N ASN A 68 -0.90 -0.29 -15.99
CA ASN A 68 -1.85 -1.38 -15.91
C ASN A 68 -1.46 -2.36 -14.81
N ARG A 69 -2.46 -2.80 -14.05
CA ARG A 69 -2.34 -3.83 -13.02
C ARG A 69 -3.45 -4.86 -13.23
N VAL A 70 -3.06 -6.13 -13.36
CA VAL A 70 -3.99 -7.26 -13.32
C VAL A 70 -3.77 -8.00 -12.03
N GLU A 71 -4.84 -8.12 -11.27
CA GLU A 71 -4.86 -8.82 -9.99
C GLU A 71 -5.66 -10.11 -10.15
N VAL A 72 -4.99 -11.24 -9.95
CA VAL A 72 -5.61 -12.57 -10.04
C VAL A 72 -5.72 -13.17 -8.65
N THR A 73 -6.95 -13.38 -8.19
CA THR A 73 -7.28 -13.92 -6.87
C THR A 73 -8.28 -15.06 -7.05
N SER A 74 -7.92 -16.28 -6.61
CA SER A 74 -8.78 -17.47 -6.69
C SER A 74 -9.39 -17.69 -8.07
N GLY A 75 -8.62 -17.48 -9.14
CA GLY A 75 -9.04 -17.66 -10.53
C GLY A 75 -9.89 -16.51 -11.12
N LYS A 76 -10.21 -15.47 -10.34
CA LYS A 76 -10.87 -14.25 -10.84
C LYS A 76 -9.81 -13.18 -11.11
N ALA A 77 -9.86 -12.60 -12.31
CA ALA A 77 -8.99 -11.50 -12.70
C ALA A 77 -9.72 -10.16 -12.64
N ASN A 78 -9.11 -9.18 -11.97
CA ASN A 78 -9.54 -7.78 -11.99
C ASN A 78 -8.47 -6.95 -12.72
N TYR A 79 -8.90 -6.04 -13.59
CA TYR A 79 -8.00 -5.22 -14.40
C TYR A 79 -8.15 -3.76 -14.00
N TYR A 80 -7.02 -3.14 -13.71
CA TYR A 80 -6.97 -1.76 -13.25
C TYR A 80 -6.04 -0.94 -14.15
N LEU A 81 -6.54 0.22 -14.57
CA LEU A 81 -5.74 1.33 -15.05
C LEU A 81 -5.56 2.31 -13.90
N TYR A 82 -4.33 2.75 -13.65
CA TYR A 82 -4.07 3.75 -12.61
C TYR A 82 -3.20 4.89 -13.12
N LYS A 83 -3.47 6.10 -12.61
CA LYS A 83 -2.66 7.29 -12.85
C LYS A 83 -2.43 8.01 -11.54
N THR A 84 -1.17 8.29 -11.23
CA THR A 84 -0.80 9.21 -10.15
C THR A 84 -1.11 10.64 -10.58
N LEU A 85 -1.98 11.32 -9.86
CA LEU A 85 -2.37 12.72 -10.10
C LEU A 85 -1.44 13.69 -9.38
N ASP A 86 -1.07 13.35 -8.15
CA ASP A 86 -0.20 14.14 -7.29
C ASP A 86 0.59 13.20 -6.37
N TYR A 87 1.78 13.62 -5.95
CA TYR A 87 2.60 12.86 -5.01
C TYR A 87 3.46 13.77 -4.12
N CYS A 88 3.74 13.27 -2.91
CA CYS A 88 4.64 13.90 -1.97
C CYS A 88 5.45 12.82 -1.24
N MET A 89 6.75 13.06 -1.08
CA MET A 89 7.61 12.22 -0.27
C MET A 89 7.98 12.98 1.00
N VAL A 90 7.83 12.31 2.14
CA VAL A 90 8.24 12.85 3.45
C VAL A 90 9.19 11.85 4.06
N GLU A 91 10.44 12.25 4.22
CA GLU A 91 11.47 11.40 4.83
C GLU A 91 11.77 11.89 6.25
N THR A 92 11.80 10.94 7.17
CA THR A 92 12.37 11.13 8.50
C THR A 92 13.57 10.21 8.64
N LYS A 93 14.39 10.41 9.67
CA LYS A 93 15.53 9.51 9.97
C LYS A 93 15.13 8.04 10.16
N ARG A 94 13.85 7.75 10.41
CA ARG A 94 13.36 6.44 10.87
C ARG A 94 12.50 5.73 9.82
N ILE A 95 11.60 6.47 9.19
CA ILE A 95 10.67 5.99 8.17
C ILE A 95 10.54 7.06 7.08
N GLY A 96 10.24 6.62 5.87
CA GLY A 96 9.75 7.50 4.83
C GLY A 96 8.32 7.16 4.45
N LEU A 97 7.64 8.20 4.01
CA LEU A 97 6.25 8.19 3.58
C LEU A 97 6.20 8.61 2.12
N VAL A 98 5.52 7.81 1.30
CA VAL A 98 5.14 8.20 -0.07
C VAL A 98 3.64 8.38 -0.11
N LEU A 99 3.21 9.62 -0.23
CA LEU A 99 1.82 10.01 -0.36
C LEU A 99 1.52 10.17 -1.84
N THR A 100 0.43 9.57 -2.29
CA THR A 100 -0.01 9.64 -3.69
C THR A 100 -1.52 9.84 -3.74
N THR A 101 -1.97 10.69 -4.65
CA THR A 101 -3.36 10.74 -5.09
C THR A 101 -3.44 9.95 -6.39
N ASN A 102 -4.13 8.82 -6.38
CA ASN A 102 -4.25 7.95 -7.55
C ASN A 102 -5.68 7.96 -8.07
N ASN A 103 -5.83 8.13 -9.37
CA ASN A 103 -7.04 7.76 -10.09
C ASN A 103 -6.93 6.30 -10.53
N ILE A 104 -7.88 5.46 -10.12
CA ILE A 104 -7.93 4.02 -10.41
C ILE A 104 -9.26 3.75 -11.10
N VAL A 105 -9.20 3.10 -12.27
CA VAL A 105 -10.36 2.73 -13.07
C VAL A 105 -10.35 1.23 -13.30
N ASN A 106 -11.44 0.56 -12.94
CA ASN A 106 -11.65 -0.83 -13.30
C ASN A 106 -12.03 -0.90 -14.79
N THR A 107 -11.31 -1.72 -15.55
CA THR A 107 -11.49 -1.90 -17.00
C THR A 107 -11.66 -3.38 -17.31
N ASN A 108 -12.15 -3.69 -18.51
CA ASN A 108 -12.38 -5.08 -18.92
C ASN A 108 -11.29 -5.63 -19.85
N ILE A 109 -10.35 -4.80 -20.32
CA ILE A 109 -9.40 -5.19 -21.36
C ILE A 109 -8.05 -4.50 -21.16
N GLN A 110 -7.01 -5.31 -20.96
CA GLN A 110 -5.76 -5.20 -21.70
C GLN A 110 -5.11 -6.59 -21.72
N SER A 111 -4.84 -7.12 -22.92
CA SER A 111 -3.95 -8.27 -23.03
C SER A 111 -2.55 -7.80 -22.69
N ILE A 112 -2.01 -8.31 -21.58
CA ILE A 112 -0.65 -8.02 -21.18
C ILE A 112 0.20 -9.24 -21.55
N HIS A 113 0.41 -9.47 -22.84
CA HIS A 113 1.33 -10.53 -23.30
C HIS A 113 2.81 -10.23 -22.93
N LYS A 114 3.11 -9.01 -22.47
CA LYS A 114 4.43 -8.57 -22.02
C LYS A 114 4.29 -7.94 -20.64
N TYR A 115 4.55 -8.71 -19.59
CA TYR A 115 4.60 -8.19 -18.22
C TYR A 115 6.00 -7.65 -17.93
N ASN A 116 6.09 -6.48 -17.30
CA ASN A 116 7.38 -5.99 -16.81
C ASN A 116 7.73 -6.65 -15.47
N SER A 117 6.72 -7.04 -14.68
CA SER A 117 6.91 -7.68 -13.39
C SER A 117 5.72 -8.57 -13.03
N ILE A 118 6.02 -9.68 -12.34
CA ILE A 118 5.06 -10.58 -11.70
C ILE A 118 5.43 -10.63 -10.22
N SER A 119 4.47 -10.38 -9.33
CA SER A 119 4.67 -10.48 -7.89
C SER A 119 3.53 -11.24 -7.24
N TYR A 120 3.85 -11.97 -6.17
CA TYR A 120 2.85 -12.50 -5.26
C TYR A 120 2.63 -11.49 -4.12
N GLU A 121 1.39 -11.09 -3.91
CA GLU A 121 1.00 -10.18 -2.83
C GLU A 121 0.13 -10.95 -1.83
N GLU A 122 0.62 -11.07 -0.59
CA GLU A 122 -0.18 -11.47 0.57
C GLU A 122 -0.65 -10.21 1.31
N GLU A 123 -1.96 -9.97 1.32
CA GLU A 123 -2.55 -8.73 1.85
C GLU A 123 -3.29 -8.95 3.18
N TYR A 124 -2.85 -8.26 4.24
CA TYR A 124 -3.56 -8.15 5.52
C TYR A 124 -4.34 -6.85 5.55
N ILE A 125 -5.65 -6.91 5.82
CA ILE A 125 -6.53 -5.74 5.70
C ILE A 125 -7.14 -5.40 7.06
N SER A 126 -7.07 -4.13 7.46
CA SER A 126 -7.88 -3.59 8.56
C SER A 126 -8.69 -2.39 8.06
N ASN A 127 -10.02 -2.48 8.18
CA ASN A 127 -10.93 -1.40 7.84
C ASN A 127 -11.28 -0.60 9.10
N ILE A 128 -10.90 0.67 9.13
CA ILE A 128 -11.19 1.56 10.25
C ILE A 128 -12.37 2.45 9.86
N ASN A 129 -13.56 2.07 10.35
CA ASN A 129 -14.80 2.82 10.23
C ASN A 129 -15.21 3.21 8.79
N ASN A 130 -14.83 2.41 7.77
CA ASN A 130 -15.03 2.72 6.35
C ASN A 130 -14.34 4.01 5.84
N LEU A 131 -13.44 4.58 6.64
CA LEU A 131 -12.69 5.78 6.31
C LEU A 131 -11.31 5.44 5.74
N PHE A 132 -10.67 4.46 6.37
CA PHE A 132 -9.33 4.01 6.01
C PHE A 132 -9.28 2.51 5.85
N THR A 133 -8.34 2.08 5.03
CA THR A 133 -7.88 0.71 5.00
C THR A 133 -6.39 0.70 5.25
N ILE A 134 -5.95 -0.04 6.26
CA ILE A 134 -4.54 -0.38 6.42
C ILE A 134 -4.33 -1.70 5.70
N THR A 135 -3.39 -1.72 4.75
CA THR A 135 -2.96 -2.93 4.07
C THR A 135 -1.50 -3.22 4.38
N ILE A 136 -1.19 -4.48 4.67
CA ILE A 136 0.19 -4.95 4.74
C ILE A 136 0.37 -5.89 3.57
N ASN A 137 1.27 -5.53 2.65
CA ASN A 137 1.54 -6.33 1.46
C ASN A 137 2.91 -6.96 1.63
N ASN A 138 2.96 -8.29 1.72
CA ASN A 138 4.17 -9.06 1.53
C ASN A 138 4.34 -9.31 0.03
N ASN A 139 5.35 -8.69 -0.57
CA ASN A 139 5.65 -8.87 -1.97
C ASN A 139 6.77 -9.89 -2.12
N VAL A 140 6.54 -10.85 -3.00
CA VAL A 140 7.52 -11.88 -3.33
C VAL A 140 7.77 -11.84 -4.83
N GLU A 141 9.02 -11.59 -5.22
CA GLU A 141 9.45 -11.70 -6.61
C GLU A 141 9.60 -13.18 -6.98
N LEU A 142 9.17 -13.52 -8.19
CA LEU A 142 9.28 -14.86 -8.73
C LEU A 142 10.36 -14.91 -9.83
N ASP A 143 11.10 -16.02 -9.91
CA ASP A 143 11.92 -16.32 -11.08
C ASP A 143 11.05 -16.77 -12.26
N ASN A 144 11.69 -17.00 -13.42
CA ASN A 144 11.00 -17.47 -14.63
C ASN A 144 10.34 -18.86 -14.49
N TYR A 145 10.55 -19.56 -13.37
CA TYR A 145 10.00 -20.86 -13.04
C TYR A 145 8.99 -20.79 -11.88
N ASN A 146 8.49 -19.60 -11.56
CA ASN A 146 7.57 -19.34 -10.45
C ASN A 146 8.12 -19.75 -9.06
N ARG A 147 9.44 -19.79 -8.90
CA ARG A 147 10.08 -19.99 -7.60
C ARG A 147 10.36 -18.64 -6.96
N VAL A 148 10.24 -18.56 -5.64
CA VAL A 148 10.55 -17.35 -4.87
C VAL A 148 12.01 -16.95 -5.10
N LYS A 149 12.21 -15.78 -5.67
CA LYS A 149 13.52 -15.19 -5.94
C LYS A 149 13.75 -14.08 -4.93
N GLY A 150 14.64 -14.31 -3.97
CA GLY A 150 15.06 -13.30 -2.99
C GLY A 150 14.23 -13.25 -1.71
N ASN A 151 14.41 -12.18 -0.95
CA ASN A 151 13.80 -11.99 0.36
C ASN A 151 12.41 -11.37 0.24
N ASN A 152 11.47 -11.84 1.07
CA ASN A 152 10.19 -11.18 1.28
C ASN A 152 10.39 -9.73 1.72
N TYR A 153 9.73 -8.79 1.05
CA TYR A 153 9.69 -7.40 1.48
C TYR A 153 8.26 -6.98 1.77
N TYR A 154 8.10 -6.29 2.90
CA TYR A 154 6.81 -5.87 3.38
C TYR A 154 6.62 -4.38 3.16
N THR A 155 5.40 -4.00 2.85
CA THR A 155 4.99 -2.60 2.77
C THR A 155 3.73 -2.41 3.60
N ILE A 156 3.66 -1.32 4.36
CA ILE A 156 2.41 -0.88 5.00
C ILE A 156 1.84 0.22 4.13
N SER A 157 0.57 0.13 3.77
CA SER A 157 -0.16 1.19 3.08
C SER A 157 -1.39 1.61 3.89
N ILE A 158 -1.64 2.90 3.96
CA ILE A 158 -2.90 3.47 4.43
C ILE A 158 -3.63 4.03 3.22
N ILE A 159 -4.85 3.58 2.98
CA ILE A 159 -5.71 4.00 1.86
C ILE A 159 -6.90 4.77 2.42
N ILE A 160 -7.01 6.04 2.05
CA ILE A 160 -8.13 6.92 2.38
C ILE A 160 -9.12 6.89 1.21
N LYS A 161 -10.33 6.41 1.46
CA LYS A 161 -11.31 6.09 0.40
C LYS A 161 -12.40 7.15 0.21
N LYS A 162 -12.60 8.03 1.20
CA LYS A 162 -13.68 9.02 1.20
C LYS A 162 -13.21 10.34 1.82
N PRO A 163 -13.71 11.49 1.35
CA PRO A 163 -13.48 12.76 2.02
C PRO A 163 -13.96 12.70 3.48
N ASN A 164 -13.19 13.28 4.40
CA ASN A 164 -13.58 13.45 5.79
C ASN A 164 -12.83 14.66 6.38
N ASN A 165 -13.10 15.01 7.63
CA ASN A 165 -12.38 16.00 8.39
C ASN A 165 -10.87 15.67 8.41
N HIS A 166 -10.08 16.51 7.76
CA HIS A 166 -8.64 16.30 7.56
C HIS A 166 -7.88 16.18 8.89
N SER A 167 -8.24 16.94 9.93
CA SER A 167 -7.58 16.87 11.24
C SER A 167 -7.79 15.50 11.89
N LYS A 168 -9.01 14.96 11.84
CA LYS A 168 -9.28 13.59 12.35
C LYS A 168 -8.52 12.52 11.57
N ILE A 169 -8.41 12.69 10.25
CA ILE A 169 -7.65 11.79 9.37
C ILE A 169 -6.17 11.81 9.75
N ILE A 170 -5.57 13.00 9.81
CA ILE A 170 -4.15 13.21 10.11
C ILE A 170 -3.82 12.59 11.46
N ASN A 171 -4.56 12.94 12.52
CA ASN A 171 -4.33 12.39 13.86
C ASN A 171 -4.38 10.86 13.88
N LYS A 172 -5.30 10.24 13.11
CA LYS A 172 -5.39 8.78 13.07
C LYS A 172 -4.24 8.14 12.31
N ILE A 173 -3.78 8.77 11.22
CA ILE A 173 -2.59 8.32 10.48
C ILE A 173 -1.36 8.40 11.38
N GLU A 174 -1.17 9.50 12.11
CA GLU A 174 -0.07 9.66 13.06
C GLU A 174 -0.11 8.60 14.16
N GLU A 175 -1.30 8.35 14.73
CA GLU A 175 -1.49 7.27 15.72
C GLU A 175 -1.02 5.92 15.16
N ILE A 176 -1.42 5.57 13.93
CA ILE A 176 -1.00 4.31 13.28
C ILE A 176 0.52 4.29 13.05
N ILE A 177 1.09 5.39 12.56
CA ILE A 177 2.53 5.51 12.32
C ILE A 177 3.32 5.28 13.62
N THR A 178 2.83 5.77 14.76
CA THR A 178 3.50 5.59 16.06
C THR A 178 3.55 4.14 16.54
N LEU A 179 2.71 3.25 15.98
CA LEU A 179 2.72 1.81 16.29
C LEU A 179 3.85 1.07 15.58
N ILE A 180 4.49 1.68 14.59
CA ILE A 180 5.62 1.11 13.86
C ILE A 180 6.88 1.26 14.73
N PRO A 181 7.59 0.17 15.08
CA PRO A 181 8.79 0.27 15.90
C PRO A 181 9.87 1.07 15.18
N THR A 182 10.54 1.95 15.92
CA THR A 182 11.56 2.86 15.40
C THR A 182 13.00 2.36 15.57
N THR A 183 13.17 1.22 16.24
CA THR A 183 14.43 0.54 16.51
C THR A 183 14.24 -0.98 16.41
N ILE A 184 15.22 -1.65 15.82
CA ILE A 184 15.50 -3.08 16.00
C ILE A 184 16.93 -3.21 16.50
#